data_AF-A0A5C7RPB8-F1
#
_entry.id   AF-A0A5C7RPB8-F1
#
_cell.length_a   1.000
_cell.length_b   1.000
_cell.length_c   1.000
_cell.angle_alpha   90.00
_cell.angle_beta   90.00
_cell.angle_gamma   90.00
#
_symmetry.space_group_name_H-M   'P 1'
#
loop_
_entity.id
_entity.type
_entity.pdbx_description
1 polymer ?
#
loop_
_entity_poly.entity_id
_entity_poly.type
_entity_poly.pdbx_seq_one_letter_code
_entity_poly.pdbx_strand_id
1 'polypeptide(L)'
;MNPDFLDFEQPIAELQAKIEELRFVDDTQINLSEEIAKLEEKAQTLTRSIFAKLTPRQISQLARHPKRPYTLDLVKALFTDFTELHGDRAFADDNAIVGGIARFRGQSIMVMGHQKGRDTAENIKRNFGMPRPEGYRKALRLMRMAEKFQLPIITFIDTPGAYPGIGAEERGQSEAIARNLYEMAQLRTPIICTVVGEGGSGGALAIGVGDRVMMLQYATYSVISPEGCASILWKSAEKAADAADAMGITADRLKSLGLIDQIIPEPLGGAHRNMSVAAQAVGEALEANLRELKAMNIDKLLEKRYQRLLSFGQYEEA
;
A
#
# COMPACT_ATOMS: atom_id res chain seq x y z
N MET A 1 6.26 -6.13 -25.09
CA MET A 1 6.49 -6.47 -23.67
C MET A 1 5.18 -6.93 -23.07
N ASN A 2 5.17 -8.10 -22.46
CA ASN A 2 4.02 -8.56 -21.69
C ASN A 2 3.90 -7.64 -20.45
N PRO A 3 2.76 -6.94 -20.22
CA PRO A 3 2.58 -6.05 -19.07
C PRO A 3 2.64 -6.76 -17.71
N ASP A 4 2.78 -8.09 -17.70
CA ASP A 4 2.81 -8.94 -16.51
C ASP A 4 4.19 -9.18 -15.93
N PHE A 5 5.25 -8.73 -16.62
CA PHE A 5 6.63 -8.94 -16.19
C PHE A 5 7.42 -7.65 -16.33
N LEU A 6 8.13 -7.30 -15.25
CA LEU A 6 9.11 -6.23 -15.24
C LEU A 6 10.40 -6.68 -15.94
N ASP A 7 11.28 -5.73 -16.25
CA ASP A 7 12.53 -6.00 -16.99
C ASP A 7 13.41 -7.05 -16.30
N PHE A 8 13.47 -7.03 -14.96
CA PHE A 8 14.27 -8.00 -14.21
C PHE A 8 13.59 -9.38 -14.09
N GLU A 9 12.32 -9.50 -14.49
CA GLU A 9 11.55 -10.74 -14.49
C GLU A 9 11.56 -11.43 -15.86
N GLN A 10 12.19 -10.86 -16.89
CA GLN A 10 12.24 -11.47 -18.23
C GLN A 10 12.77 -12.92 -18.23
N PRO A 11 13.82 -13.28 -17.46
CA PRO A 11 14.25 -14.69 -17.37
C PRO A 11 13.17 -15.63 -16.83
N ILE A 12 12.26 -15.12 -15.99
CA ILE A 12 11.12 -15.88 -15.47
C ILE A 12 10.05 -16.01 -16.56
N ALA A 13 9.77 -14.92 -17.27
CA ALA A 13 8.80 -14.88 -18.37
C ALA A 13 9.16 -15.87 -19.49
N GLU A 14 10.43 -15.92 -19.89
CA GLU A 14 10.94 -16.86 -20.90
C GLU A 14 10.75 -18.32 -20.48
N LEU A 15 11.04 -18.65 -19.22
CA LEU A 15 10.81 -20.00 -18.69
C LEU A 15 9.33 -20.36 -18.64
N GLN A 16 8.47 -19.40 -18.26
CA GLN A 16 7.02 -19.62 -18.21
C GLN A 16 6.41 -19.79 -19.60
N ALA A 17 6.84 -18.99 -20.60
CA ALA A 17 6.44 -19.17 -21.99
C ALA A 17 6.82 -20.56 -22.50
N LYS A 18 8.03 -21.04 -22.20
CA LYS A 18 8.46 -22.40 -22.58
C LYS A 18 7.64 -23.50 -21.90
N ILE A 19 7.26 -23.31 -20.64
CA ILE A 19 6.37 -24.25 -19.92
C ILE A 19 4.99 -24.27 -20.56
N GLU A 20 4.44 -23.11 -20.91
CA GLU A 20 3.14 -23.01 -21.59
C GLU A 20 3.17 -23.67 -22.97
N GLU A 21 4.19 -23.40 -23.79
CA GLU A 21 4.38 -24.05 -25.09
C GLU A 21 4.39 -25.57 -24.96
N LEU A 22 5.15 -26.12 -24.01
CA LEU A 22 5.21 -27.58 -23.79
C LEU A 22 3.88 -28.18 -23.31
N ARG A 23 3.01 -27.39 -22.65
CA ARG A 23 1.66 -27.84 -22.26
C ARG A 23 0.69 -27.92 -23.43
N PHE A 24 0.93 -27.19 -24.53
CA PHE A 24 0.08 -27.21 -25.73
C PHE A 24 0.50 -28.26 -26.76
N VAL A 25 1.63 -28.94 -26.57
CA VAL A 25 2.08 -30.03 -27.47
C VAL A 25 1.41 -31.35 -27.05
N ASP A 26 0.28 -31.67 -27.69
CA ASP A 26 -0.37 -32.99 -27.62
C ASP A 26 0.41 -33.99 -28.51
N ASP A 27 1.33 -34.80 -27.95
CA ASP A 27 1.53 -36.19 -28.48
C ASP A 27 2.49 -37.15 -27.73
N THR A 28 3.10 -36.83 -26.59
CA THR A 28 3.94 -37.83 -25.86
C THR A 28 3.78 -37.71 -24.34
N GLN A 29 2.69 -38.29 -23.82
CA GLN A 29 2.15 -38.03 -22.48
C GLN A 29 3.07 -38.30 -21.27
N ILE A 30 4.16 -39.06 -21.41
CA ILE A 30 5.01 -39.42 -20.25
C ILE A 30 6.26 -38.52 -20.13
N ASN A 31 7.02 -38.28 -21.22
CA ASN A 31 8.26 -37.50 -21.15
C ASN A 31 8.03 -35.99 -20.96
N LEU A 32 6.94 -35.44 -21.51
CA LEU A 32 6.65 -34.01 -21.41
C LEU A 32 6.27 -33.60 -19.98
N SER A 33 5.60 -34.48 -19.23
CA SER A 33 5.17 -34.21 -17.85
C SER A 33 6.36 -34.03 -16.89
N GLU A 34 7.39 -34.88 -17.00
CA GLU A 34 8.61 -34.76 -16.21
C GLU A 34 9.43 -33.53 -16.59
N GLU A 35 9.49 -33.19 -17.88
CA GLU A 35 10.21 -32.01 -18.35
C GLU A 35 9.51 -30.71 -17.90
N ILE A 36 8.19 -30.66 -17.96
CA ILE A 36 7.37 -29.56 -17.41
C ILE A 36 7.64 -29.41 -15.91
N ALA A 37 7.60 -30.48 -15.12
CA ALA A 37 7.85 -30.42 -13.69
C ALA A 37 9.25 -29.88 -13.36
N LYS A 38 10.28 -30.33 -14.10
CA LYS A 38 11.67 -29.81 -13.95
C LYS A 38 11.76 -28.32 -14.31
N LEU A 39 11.07 -27.88 -15.35
CA LEU A 39 11.05 -26.47 -15.75
C LEU A 39 10.28 -25.61 -14.73
N GLU A 40 9.19 -26.11 -14.16
CA GLU A 40 8.45 -25.45 -13.09
C GLU A 40 9.31 -25.27 -11.83
N GLU A 41 10.02 -26.31 -11.39
CA GLU A 41 10.95 -26.23 -10.27
C GLU A 41 12.09 -25.22 -10.53
N LYS A 42 12.64 -25.24 -11.75
CA LYS A 42 13.66 -24.28 -12.19
C LYS A 42 13.12 -22.85 -12.18
N ALA A 43 11.89 -22.63 -12.66
CA ALA A 43 11.25 -21.32 -12.67
C ALA A 43 10.98 -20.82 -11.24
N GLN A 44 10.51 -21.67 -10.33
CA GLN A 44 10.33 -21.32 -8.92
C GLN A 44 11.66 -20.97 -8.25
N THR A 45 12.71 -21.77 -8.48
CA THR A 45 14.05 -21.53 -7.92
C THR A 45 14.65 -20.23 -8.44
N LEU A 46 14.53 -19.96 -9.74
CA LEU A 46 14.98 -18.71 -10.34
C LEU A 46 14.22 -17.51 -9.78
N THR A 47 12.89 -17.63 -9.65
CA THR A 47 12.05 -16.58 -9.06
C THR A 47 12.49 -16.30 -7.63
N ARG A 48 12.71 -17.32 -6.79
CA ARG A 48 13.22 -17.14 -5.42
C ARG A 48 14.58 -16.44 -5.40
N SER A 49 15.50 -16.84 -6.27
CA SER A 49 16.84 -16.25 -6.36
C SER A 49 16.81 -14.76 -6.73
N ILE A 50 15.99 -14.40 -7.73
CA ILE A 50 15.81 -13.01 -8.17
C ILE A 50 15.14 -12.19 -7.06
N PHE A 51 14.03 -12.67 -6.52
CA PHE A 51 13.24 -11.93 -5.53
C PHE A 51 13.92 -11.82 -4.15
N ALA A 52 14.90 -12.67 -3.85
CA ALA A 52 15.72 -12.58 -2.63
C ALA A 52 16.77 -11.46 -2.70
N LYS A 53 17.07 -10.91 -3.88
CA LYS A 53 18.15 -9.92 -4.11
C LYS A 53 17.65 -8.65 -4.78
N LEU A 54 16.37 -8.30 -4.57
CA LEU A 54 15.78 -7.12 -5.19
C LEU A 54 16.43 -5.84 -4.66
N THR A 55 16.76 -4.94 -5.58
CA THR A 55 17.18 -3.60 -5.22
C THR A 55 15.96 -2.73 -4.84
N PRO A 56 16.14 -1.66 -4.05
CA PRO A 56 15.07 -0.71 -3.74
C PRO A 56 14.36 -0.15 -4.99
N ARG A 57 15.08 0.06 -6.10
CA ARG A 57 14.47 0.42 -7.40
C ARG A 57 13.53 -0.67 -7.91
N GLN A 58 13.95 -1.93 -7.91
CA GLN A 58 13.12 -3.05 -8.36
C GLN A 58 11.89 -3.24 -7.46
N ILE A 59 12.06 -3.04 -6.15
CA ILE A 59 10.94 -3.01 -5.19
C ILE A 59 9.97 -1.86 -5.52
N SER A 60 10.46 -0.66 -5.83
CA SER A 60 9.62 0.46 -6.27
C SER A 60 8.83 0.14 -7.55
N GLN A 61 9.43 -0.57 -8.50
CA GLN A 61 8.73 -1.06 -9.70
C GLN A 61 7.62 -2.06 -9.35
N LEU A 62 7.84 -2.96 -8.38
CA LEU A 62 6.82 -3.88 -7.87
C LEU A 62 5.69 -3.17 -7.13
N ALA A 63 6.01 -2.14 -6.34
CA ALA A 63 5.01 -1.29 -5.67
C ALA A 63 4.10 -0.56 -6.66
N ARG A 64 4.65 -0.20 -7.83
CA ARG A 64 3.98 0.47 -8.95
C ARG A 64 3.36 -0.50 -9.96
N HIS A 65 3.44 -1.81 -9.74
CA HIS A 65 3.01 -2.80 -10.73
C HIS A 65 1.51 -2.64 -11.06
N PRO A 66 1.11 -2.60 -12.35
CA PRO A 66 -0.27 -2.31 -12.75
C PRO A 66 -1.29 -3.35 -12.28
N LYS A 67 -0.85 -4.59 -12.02
CA LYS A 67 -1.66 -5.68 -11.44
C LYS A 67 -1.59 -5.79 -9.92
N ARG A 68 -0.89 -4.89 -9.22
CA ARG A 68 -0.81 -4.91 -7.75
C ARG A 68 -2.22 -4.72 -7.14
N PRO A 69 -2.58 -5.39 -6.04
CA PRO A 69 -3.89 -5.21 -5.42
C PRO A 69 -4.11 -3.78 -4.92
N TYR A 70 -5.24 -3.17 -5.31
CA TYR A 70 -5.67 -1.86 -4.82
C TYR A 70 -6.66 -2.02 -3.66
N THR A 71 -7.05 -0.89 -3.06
CA THR A 71 -7.96 -0.86 -1.91
C THR A 71 -9.25 -1.65 -2.16
N LEU A 72 -9.95 -1.43 -3.28
CA LEU A 72 -11.20 -2.14 -3.57
C LEU A 72 -11.01 -3.66 -3.80
N ASP A 73 -9.84 -4.09 -4.28
CA ASP A 73 -9.55 -5.52 -4.40
C ASP A 73 -9.43 -6.17 -3.01
N LEU A 74 -8.72 -5.50 -2.10
CA LEU A 74 -8.59 -5.94 -0.70
C LEU A 74 -9.93 -5.86 0.03
N VAL A 75 -10.74 -4.81 -0.21
CA VAL A 75 -12.09 -4.69 0.34
C VAL A 75 -12.94 -5.88 -0.08
N LYS A 76 -12.95 -6.21 -1.38
CA LYS A 76 -13.70 -7.34 -1.92
C LYS A 76 -13.21 -8.70 -1.38
N ALA A 77 -11.90 -8.85 -1.16
CA ALA A 77 -11.32 -10.10 -0.69
C ALA A 77 -11.48 -10.33 0.82
N LEU A 78 -11.48 -9.27 1.64
CA LEU A 78 -11.35 -9.38 3.09
C LEU A 78 -12.59 -9.01 3.89
N PHE A 79 -13.52 -8.26 3.29
CA PHE A 79 -14.65 -7.68 3.99
C PHE A 79 -15.97 -8.10 3.35
N THR A 80 -17.00 -8.20 4.18
CA THR A 80 -18.38 -8.42 3.76
C THR A 80 -19.22 -7.18 4.05
N ASP A 81 -20.41 -7.08 3.47
CA ASP A 81 -21.36 -5.98 3.68
C ASP A 81 -20.75 -4.57 3.50
N PHE A 82 -19.79 -4.43 2.58
CA PHE A 82 -19.17 -3.14 2.30
C PHE A 82 -20.19 -2.18 1.66
N THR A 83 -20.39 -1.05 2.32
CA THR A 83 -21.20 0.06 1.82
C THR A 83 -20.31 1.29 1.68
N GLU A 84 -19.99 1.63 0.43
CA GLU A 84 -19.19 2.82 0.12
C GLU A 84 -19.95 4.11 0.48
N LEU A 85 -19.24 5.07 1.08
CA LEU A 85 -19.79 6.33 1.55
C LEU A 85 -19.10 7.52 0.87
N HIS A 86 -19.88 8.32 0.14
CA HIS A 86 -19.37 9.36 -0.73
C HIS A 86 -19.39 10.77 -0.12
N GLY A 87 -18.52 11.65 -0.65
CA GLY A 87 -18.53 13.10 -0.45
C GLY A 87 -17.90 13.59 0.86
N ASP A 88 -17.39 14.82 0.84
CA ASP A 88 -16.86 15.52 2.02
C ASP A 88 -17.89 16.40 2.75
N ARG A 89 -19.08 16.59 2.16
CA ARG A 89 -20.18 17.48 2.61
C ARG A 89 -19.93 18.98 2.41
N ALA A 90 -18.89 19.36 1.68
CA ALA A 90 -18.53 20.75 1.44
C ALA A 90 -18.28 21.07 -0.03
N PHE A 91 -17.54 20.22 -0.75
CA PHE A 91 -17.10 20.50 -2.11
C PHE A 91 -17.46 19.38 -3.08
N ALA A 92 -16.92 18.16 -2.89
CA ALA A 92 -17.09 17.07 -3.85
C ALA A 92 -16.86 15.68 -3.24
N ASP A 93 -17.13 14.65 -4.03
CA ASP A 93 -16.66 13.29 -3.79
C ASP A 93 -15.39 13.03 -4.62
N ASP A 94 -14.26 12.83 -3.95
CA ASP A 94 -12.99 12.51 -4.61
C ASP A 94 -12.85 11.01 -4.85
N ASN A 95 -12.76 10.60 -6.11
CA ASN A 95 -12.65 9.19 -6.51
C ASN A 95 -11.28 8.55 -6.19
N ALA A 96 -10.26 9.35 -5.85
CA ALA A 96 -8.93 8.87 -5.46
C ALA A 96 -8.89 8.31 -4.03
N ILE A 97 -9.89 8.63 -3.20
CA ILE A 97 -10.11 8.03 -1.88
C ILE A 97 -11.42 7.25 -1.93
N VAL A 98 -11.41 5.98 -1.54
CA VAL A 98 -12.63 5.19 -1.33
C VAL A 98 -12.75 4.87 0.15
N GLY A 99 -13.98 4.69 0.64
CA GLY A 99 -14.17 4.31 2.03
C GLY A 99 -15.62 4.12 2.42
N GLY A 100 -15.84 3.36 3.48
CA GLY A 100 -17.17 2.94 3.87
C GLY A 100 -17.17 2.00 5.07
N ILE A 101 -18.37 1.64 5.49
CA ILE A 101 -18.58 0.67 6.57
C ILE A 101 -18.56 -0.73 5.96
N ALA A 102 -17.90 -1.67 6.63
CA ALA A 102 -17.90 -3.08 6.25
C ALA A 102 -17.91 -3.98 7.48
N ARG A 103 -17.97 -5.29 7.25
CA ARG A 103 -17.72 -6.31 8.25
C ARG A 103 -16.39 -7.01 7.98
N PHE A 104 -15.55 -7.08 9.00
CA PHE A 104 -14.33 -7.87 9.01
C PHE A 104 -14.45 -8.96 10.07
N ARG A 105 -14.44 -10.24 9.67
CA ARG A 105 -14.67 -11.39 10.56
C ARG A 105 -15.91 -11.20 11.47
N GLY A 106 -17.00 -10.70 10.89
CA GLY A 106 -18.27 -10.43 11.58
C GLY A 106 -18.34 -9.11 12.36
N GLN A 107 -17.21 -8.41 12.55
CA GLN A 107 -17.16 -7.14 13.28
C GLN A 107 -17.32 -5.94 12.33
N SER A 108 -18.16 -4.97 12.70
CA SER A 108 -18.27 -3.69 11.98
C SER A 108 -16.99 -2.85 12.11
N ILE A 109 -16.51 -2.35 10.97
CA ILE A 109 -15.31 -1.51 10.86
C ILE A 109 -15.56 -0.38 9.86
N MET A 110 -14.75 0.67 9.93
CA MET A 110 -14.61 1.67 8.87
C MET A 110 -13.34 1.35 8.08
N VAL A 111 -13.49 1.09 6.77
CA VAL A 111 -12.34 0.86 5.87
C VAL A 111 -12.26 2.01 4.88
N MET A 112 -11.05 2.49 4.59
CA MET A 112 -10.80 3.50 3.57
C MET A 112 -9.40 3.35 2.98
N GLY A 113 -9.14 4.00 1.86
CA GLY A 113 -7.81 3.99 1.27
C GLY A 113 -7.72 4.73 -0.05
N HIS A 114 -6.50 4.83 -0.55
CA HIS A 114 -6.25 5.34 -1.90
C HIS A 114 -6.74 4.33 -2.93
N GLN A 115 -7.34 4.81 -4.00
CA GLN A 115 -7.80 3.96 -5.09
C GLN A 115 -7.23 4.44 -6.42
N LYS A 116 -6.34 3.63 -6.99
CA LYS A 116 -5.84 3.75 -8.36
C LYS A 116 -6.81 3.10 -9.36
N GLY A 117 -6.56 3.27 -10.66
CA GLY A 117 -7.35 2.65 -11.73
C GLY A 117 -6.62 1.50 -12.43
N ARG A 118 -7.37 0.50 -12.91
CA ARG A 118 -6.81 -0.63 -13.67
C ARG A 118 -6.55 -0.29 -15.14
N ASP A 119 -7.39 0.56 -15.72
CA ASP A 119 -7.28 1.03 -17.09
C ASP A 119 -7.11 2.55 -17.17
N THR A 120 -6.87 3.08 -18.37
CA THR A 120 -6.65 4.51 -18.59
C THR A 120 -7.83 5.37 -18.14
N ALA A 121 -9.07 4.92 -18.41
CA ALA A 121 -10.27 5.67 -18.07
C ALA A 121 -10.46 5.73 -16.55
N GLU A 122 -10.27 4.62 -15.86
CA GLU A 122 -10.33 4.56 -14.41
C GLU A 122 -9.19 5.35 -13.77
N ASN A 123 -7.97 5.28 -14.30
CA ASN A 123 -6.84 6.07 -13.80
C ASN A 123 -7.10 7.56 -13.90
N ILE A 124 -7.65 8.05 -15.02
CA ILE A 124 -8.05 9.45 -15.15
C ILE A 124 -9.15 9.81 -14.15
N LYS A 125 -10.21 8.98 -14.05
CA LYS A 125 -11.33 9.21 -13.12
C LYS A 125 -10.87 9.30 -11.67
N ARG A 126 -9.92 8.45 -11.28
CA ARG A 126 -9.39 8.36 -9.91
C ARG A 126 -8.11 9.15 -9.71
N ASN A 127 -7.74 9.99 -10.68
CA ASN A 127 -6.55 10.83 -10.63
C ASN A 127 -5.29 10.04 -10.24
N PHE A 128 -5.15 8.81 -10.75
CA PHE A 128 -4.05 7.89 -10.46
C PHE A 128 -3.86 7.62 -8.95
N GLY A 129 -4.93 7.69 -8.16
CA GLY A 129 -4.88 7.56 -6.71
C GLY A 129 -4.24 8.74 -5.99
N MET A 130 -4.13 9.92 -6.63
CA MET A 130 -3.65 11.15 -6.02
C MET A 130 -4.83 12.00 -5.52
N PRO A 131 -5.09 12.08 -4.21
CA PRO A 131 -6.23 12.80 -3.68
C PRO A 131 -6.05 14.32 -3.77
N ARG A 132 -7.18 14.99 -3.95
CA ARG A 132 -7.39 16.43 -3.77
C ARG A 132 -7.83 16.71 -2.31
N PRO A 133 -7.93 17.99 -1.89
CA PRO A 133 -8.23 18.32 -0.50
C PRO A 133 -9.57 17.72 -0.02
N GLU A 134 -10.59 17.76 -0.87
CA GLU A 134 -11.89 17.13 -0.65
C GLU A 134 -11.80 15.61 -0.35
N GLY A 135 -10.80 14.89 -0.89
CA GLY A 135 -10.56 13.49 -0.58
C GLY A 135 -10.09 13.27 0.85
N TYR A 136 -9.18 14.10 1.34
CA TYR A 136 -8.72 14.03 2.74
C TYR A 136 -9.81 14.46 3.72
N ARG A 137 -10.61 15.48 3.38
CA ARG A 137 -11.79 15.89 4.18
C ARG A 137 -12.84 14.78 4.24
N LYS A 138 -13.09 14.09 3.12
CA LYS A 138 -13.94 12.89 3.09
C LYS A 138 -13.38 11.80 4.01
N ALA A 139 -12.08 11.50 3.93
CA ALA A 139 -11.45 10.51 4.80
C ALA A 139 -11.64 10.88 6.29
N LEU A 140 -11.38 12.13 6.68
CA LEU A 140 -11.58 12.60 8.05
C LEU A 140 -13.04 12.51 8.51
N ARG A 141 -13.99 12.87 7.64
CA ARG A 141 -15.43 12.70 7.93
C ARG A 141 -15.77 11.25 8.26
N LEU A 142 -15.23 10.30 7.48
CA LEU A 142 -15.43 8.87 7.72
C LEU A 142 -14.76 8.42 9.02
N MET A 143 -13.54 8.89 9.31
CA MET A 143 -12.86 8.58 10.56
C MET A 143 -13.60 9.12 11.80
N ARG A 144 -14.16 10.33 11.74
CA ARG A 144 -15.00 10.90 12.79
C ARG A 144 -16.30 10.12 12.99
N MET A 145 -16.89 9.64 11.89
CA MET A 145 -18.05 8.74 11.97
C MET A 145 -17.67 7.42 12.66
N ALA A 146 -16.51 6.85 12.33
CA ALA A 146 -16.02 5.64 12.96
C ALA A 146 -15.81 5.83 14.47
N GLU A 147 -15.16 6.91 14.89
CA GLU A 147 -15.02 7.28 16.31
C GLU A 147 -16.38 7.40 17.02
N LYS A 148 -17.34 8.12 16.43
CA LYS A 148 -18.68 8.31 17.00
C LYS A 148 -19.39 6.99 17.30
N PHE A 149 -19.22 5.99 16.43
CA PHE A 149 -19.82 4.67 16.57
C PHE A 149 -18.86 3.61 17.12
N GLN A 150 -17.69 4.03 17.63
CA GLN A 150 -16.67 3.14 18.21
C GLN A 150 -16.24 2.01 17.26
N LEU A 151 -16.19 2.31 15.96
CA LEU A 151 -15.74 1.40 14.93
C LEU A 151 -14.21 1.53 14.77
N PRO A 152 -13.46 0.42 14.75
CA PRO A 152 -12.06 0.45 14.33
C PRO A 152 -11.92 0.96 12.90
N ILE A 153 -10.80 1.64 12.65
CA ILE A 153 -10.45 2.19 11.34
C ILE A 153 -9.33 1.34 10.73
N ILE A 154 -9.51 0.94 9.48
CA ILE A 154 -8.48 0.31 8.65
C ILE A 154 -8.22 1.22 7.45
N THR A 155 -6.96 1.62 7.26
CA THR A 155 -6.56 2.41 6.08
C THR A 155 -5.60 1.63 5.18
N PHE A 156 -5.83 1.73 3.87
CA PHE A 156 -4.94 1.18 2.84
C PHE A 156 -4.27 2.33 2.08
N ILE A 157 -2.94 2.37 2.15
CA ILE A 157 -2.11 3.43 1.57
C ILE A 157 -1.52 2.95 0.25
N ASP A 158 -1.88 3.63 -0.83
CA ASP A 158 -1.36 3.39 -2.19
C ASP A 158 -1.51 4.62 -3.08
N THR A 159 -0.64 5.61 -2.88
CA THR A 159 -0.65 6.86 -3.62
C THR A 159 0.76 7.29 -4.02
N PRO A 160 0.95 7.83 -5.24
CA PRO A 160 2.18 8.55 -5.60
C PRO A 160 2.37 9.83 -4.76
N GLY A 161 1.28 10.36 -4.18
CA GLY A 161 1.27 11.58 -3.37
C GLY A 161 -0.06 12.33 -3.49
N ALA A 162 -0.17 13.43 -2.75
CA ALA A 162 -1.28 14.36 -2.91
C ALA A 162 -1.21 15.03 -4.29
N TYR A 163 -2.36 15.30 -4.91
CA TYR A 163 -2.40 15.90 -6.25
C TYR A 163 -1.80 17.33 -6.24
N PRO A 164 -0.73 17.61 -7.00
CA PRO A 164 -0.05 18.90 -7.00
C PRO A 164 -0.62 19.83 -8.08
N GLY A 165 -1.88 20.27 -7.92
CA GLY A 165 -2.57 21.10 -8.92
C GLY A 165 -3.13 22.40 -8.35
N ILE A 166 -3.33 23.40 -9.22
CA ILE A 166 -3.81 24.75 -8.84
C ILE A 166 -5.08 24.68 -7.99
N GLY A 167 -6.10 23.94 -8.47
CA GLY A 167 -7.34 23.81 -7.71
C GLY A 167 -7.18 23.11 -6.36
N ALA A 168 -6.18 22.23 -6.21
CA ALA A 168 -5.88 21.62 -4.91
C ALA A 168 -5.29 22.66 -3.94
N GLU A 169 -4.40 23.53 -4.43
CA GLU A 169 -3.84 24.63 -3.64
C GLU A 169 -4.92 25.65 -3.24
N GLU A 170 -5.75 26.10 -4.19
CA GLU A 170 -6.86 27.05 -3.94
C GLU A 170 -7.85 26.53 -2.89
N ARG A 171 -7.99 25.20 -2.77
CA ARG A 171 -8.87 24.53 -1.81
C ARG A 171 -8.16 24.04 -0.55
N GLY A 172 -6.88 24.37 -0.36
CA GLY A 172 -6.14 24.09 0.86
C GLY A 172 -5.66 22.64 0.99
N GLN A 173 -4.87 22.15 0.03
CA GLN A 173 -4.25 20.82 0.10
C GLN A 173 -3.41 20.62 1.38
N SER A 174 -2.60 21.61 1.73
CA SER A 174 -1.80 21.62 2.96
C SER A 174 -2.66 21.58 4.22
N GLU A 175 -3.75 22.36 4.27
CA GLU A 175 -4.68 22.36 5.41
C GLU A 175 -5.37 21.02 5.57
N ALA A 176 -5.90 20.46 4.48
CA ALA A 176 -6.62 19.19 4.53
C ALA A 176 -5.73 18.04 5.02
N ILE A 177 -4.46 17.99 4.58
CA ILE A 177 -3.47 17.03 5.07
C ILE A 177 -3.17 17.29 6.55
N ALA A 178 -2.78 18.52 6.91
CA ALA A 178 -2.39 18.87 8.29
C ALA A 178 -3.53 18.62 9.28
N ARG A 179 -4.77 18.93 8.90
CA ARG A 179 -5.95 18.70 9.73
C ARG A 179 -6.16 17.21 9.95
N ASN A 180 -6.00 16.36 8.93
CA ASN A 180 -6.05 14.92 9.12
C ASN A 180 -4.99 14.43 10.13
N LEU A 181 -3.74 14.87 9.99
CA LEU A 181 -2.66 14.45 10.91
C LEU A 181 -3.00 14.79 12.37
N TYR A 182 -3.44 16.04 12.59
CA TYR A 182 -3.83 16.52 13.91
C TYR A 182 -4.97 15.71 14.51
N GLU A 183 -6.03 15.49 13.73
CA GLU A 183 -7.23 14.83 14.22
C GLU A 183 -7.01 13.32 14.43
N MET A 184 -6.31 12.66 13.51
CA MET A 184 -5.97 11.24 13.63
C MET A 184 -5.15 10.93 14.88
N ALA A 185 -4.27 11.84 15.30
CA ALA A 185 -3.50 11.67 16.54
C ALA A 185 -4.39 11.57 17.78
N GLN A 186 -5.62 12.11 17.73
CA GLN A 186 -6.53 12.21 18.88
C GLN A 186 -7.76 11.29 18.80
N LEU A 187 -8.00 10.64 17.65
CA LEU A 187 -9.18 9.79 17.43
C LEU A 187 -9.28 8.66 18.48
N ARG A 188 -10.40 8.64 19.21
CA ARG A 188 -10.70 7.67 20.27
C ARG A 188 -11.24 6.35 19.73
N THR A 189 -10.53 5.76 18.76
CA THR A 189 -10.80 4.42 18.23
C THR A 189 -9.50 3.78 17.71
N PRO A 190 -9.35 2.44 17.66
CA PRO A 190 -8.19 1.80 17.05
C PRO A 190 -8.04 2.13 15.56
N ILE A 191 -6.81 2.40 15.13
CA ILE A 191 -6.45 2.70 13.73
C ILE A 191 -5.30 1.80 13.30
N ILE A 192 -5.52 1.03 12.24
CA ILE A 192 -4.48 0.22 11.60
C ILE A 192 -4.27 0.73 10.17
N CYS A 193 -3.06 1.19 9.88
CA CYS A 193 -2.67 1.68 8.56
C CYS A 193 -1.81 0.62 7.86
N THR A 194 -2.09 0.32 6.59
CA THR A 194 -1.31 -0.64 5.79
C THR A 194 -0.89 0.00 4.49
N VAL A 195 0.43 0.13 4.24
CA VAL A 195 0.95 0.51 2.93
C VAL A 195 0.91 -0.71 2.02
N VAL A 196 0.01 -0.68 1.04
CA VAL A 196 -0.23 -1.80 0.14
C VAL A 196 0.40 -1.58 -1.23
N GLY A 197 0.79 -0.36 -1.57
CA GLY A 197 1.56 -0.05 -2.79
C GLY A 197 2.58 1.05 -2.53
N GLU A 198 2.30 2.24 -3.04
CA GLU A 198 3.18 3.41 -2.82
C GLU A 198 2.71 4.26 -1.63
N GLY A 199 3.64 4.57 -0.72
CA GLY A 199 3.46 5.52 0.36
C GLY A 199 4.06 6.89 0.01
N GLY A 200 3.41 7.64 -0.88
CA GLY A 200 3.89 8.94 -1.34
C GLY A 200 3.69 10.08 -0.35
N SER A 201 4.75 10.46 0.36
CA SER A 201 4.89 11.73 1.11
C SER A 201 3.72 12.03 2.07
N GLY A 202 3.40 13.32 2.26
CA GLY A 202 2.30 13.79 3.09
C GLY A 202 0.92 13.31 2.64
N GLY A 203 0.74 13.00 1.35
CA GLY A 203 -0.53 12.48 0.84
C GLY A 203 -0.82 11.05 1.29
N ALA A 204 0.21 10.23 1.45
CA ALA A 204 0.11 8.94 2.12
C ALA A 204 -0.11 9.11 3.64
N LEU A 205 0.68 10.00 4.27
CA LEU A 205 0.64 10.24 5.71
C LEU A 205 -0.71 10.79 6.20
N ALA A 206 -1.45 11.52 5.35
CA ALA A 206 -2.77 12.07 5.65
C ALA A 206 -3.85 11.04 6.03
N ILE A 207 -3.59 9.75 5.78
CA ILE A 207 -4.40 8.62 6.29
C ILE A 207 -3.53 7.53 6.96
N GLY A 208 -2.30 7.89 7.35
CA GLY A 208 -1.26 6.98 7.85
C GLY A 208 -0.88 7.17 9.32
N VAL A 209 -1.55 8.05 10.05
CA VAL A 209 -1.37 8.21 11.50
C VAL A 209 -2.22 7.17 12.23
N GLY A 210 -1.63 6.07 12.66
CA GLY A 210 -2.34 4.98 13.33
C GLY A 210 -1.61 4.37 14.52
N ASP A 211 -2.30 3.48 15.23
CA ASP A 211 -1.75 2.70 16.37
C ASP A 211 -0.82 1.58 15.89
N ARG A 212 -1.04 1.14 14.65
CA ARG A 212 -0.22 0.18 13.92
C ARG A 212 -0.03 0.66 12.49
N VAL A 213 1.21 0.64 12.03
CA VAL A 213 1.59 0.90 10.64
C VAL A 213 2.25 -0.36 10.10
N MET A 214 1.60 -1.00 9.14
CA MET A 214 2.08 -2.20 8.46
C MET A 214 2.47 -1.86 7.02
N MET A 215 3.36 -2.64 6.44
CA MET A 215 3.69 -2.53 5.02
C MET A 215 3.72 -3.91 4.38
N LEU A 216 3.18 -4.02 3.16
CA LEU A 216 3.48 -5.18 2.33
C LEU A 216 4.98 -5.21 1.99
N GLN A 217 5.54 -6.40 1.84
CA GLN A 217 6.97 -6.64 1.65
C GLN A 217 7.60 -5.80 0.53
N TYR A 218 6.89 -5.62 -0.59
CA TYR A 218 7.34 -4.85 -1.73
C TYR A 218 6.61 -3.50 -1.89
N ALA A 219 5.95 -3.02 -0.84
CA ALA A 219 5.50 -1.63 -0.77
C ALA A 219 6.66 -0.68 -0.45
N THR A 220 6.49 0.60 -0.81
CA THR A 220 7.47 1.65 -0.52
C THR A 220 6.84 2.76 0.31
N TYR A 221 7.64 3.47 1.12
CA TYR A 221 7.19 4.67 1.82
C TYR A 221 8.31 5.70 1.82
N SER A 222 8.05 6.92 1.32
CA SER A 222 9.08 7.95 1.22
C SER A 222 8.54 9.37 1.38
N VAL A 223 9.39 10.28 1.83
CA VAL A 223 9.05 11.72 1.96
C VAL A 223 8.94 12.43 0.60
N ILE A 224 9.62 11.90 -0.42
CA ILE A 224 9.64 12.39 -1.80
C ILE A 224 9.79 11.18 -2.74
N SER A 225 9.32 11.29 -3.98
CA SER A 225 9.58 10.24 -4.98
C SER A 225 11.08 10.11 -5.27
N PRO A 226 11.59 8.91 -5.58
CA PRO A 226 12.99 8.73 -5.98
C PRO A 226 13.39 9.62 -7.16
N GLU A 227 12.50 9.80 -8.13
CA GLU A 227 12.71 10.69 -9.29
C GLU A 227 12.83 12.16 -8.87
N GLY A 228 11.98 12.60 -7.94
CA GLY A 228 12.01 13.97 -7.41
C GLY A 228 13.25 14.23 -6.57
N CYS A 229 13.67 13.27 -5.74
CA CYS A 229 14.91 13.38 -4.97
C CYS A 229 16.14 13.46 -5.89
N ALA A 230 16.19 12.61 -6.91
CA ALA A 230 17.28 12.57 -7.87
C ALA A 230 17.41 13.87 -8.67
N SER A 231 16.30 14.46 -9.11
CA SER A 231 16.32 15.74 -9.83
C SER A 231 16.78 16.92 -8.96
N ILE A 232 16.60 16.86 -7.65
CA ILE A 232 17.03 17.92 -6.72
C ILE A 232 18.50 17.73 -6.31
N LEU A 233 18.85 16.56 -5.76
CA LEU A 233 20.17 16.33 -5.15
C LEU A 233 21.25 15.98 -6.18
N TRP A 234 20.88 15.25 -7.24
CA TRP A 234 21.81 14.86 -8.32
C TRP A 234 21.63 15.67 -9.61
N LYS A 235 20.62 16.55 -9.68
CA LYS A 235 20.26 17.30 -10.90
C LYS A 235 20.01 16.40 -12.12
N SER A 236 19.62 15.14 -11.89
CA SER A 236 19.33 14.15 -12.93
C SER A 236 18.30 13.13 -12.45
N ALA A 237 17.21 12.97 -13.21
CA ALA A 237 16.19 11.96 -12.92
C ALA A 237 16.69 10.52 -13.14
N GLU A 238 17.75 10.32 -13.93
CA GLU A 238 18.36 9.01 -14.16
C GLU A 238 18.97 8.41 -12.89
N LYS A 239 19.25 9.27 -11.90
CA LYS A 239 19.79 8.90 -10.58
C LYS A 239 18.72 8.45 -9.58
N ALA A 240 17.50 8.15 -10.04
CA ALA A 240 16.41 7.67 -9.18
C ALA A 240 16.76 6.38 -8.42
N ALA A 241 17.59 5.50 -8.98
CA ALA A 241 18.06 4.30 -8.28
C ALA A 241 18.89 4.66 -7.04
N ASP A 242 19.92 5.49 -7.23
CA ASP A 242 20.82 5.95 -6.17
C ASP A 242 20.02 6.70 -5.07
N ALA A 243 19.02 7.50 -5.48
CA ALA A 243 18.14 8.21 -4.56
C ALA A 243 17.22 7.27 -3.75
N ALA A 244 16.66 6.23 -4.37
CA ALA A 244 15.83 5.24 -3.67
C ALA A 244 16.63 4.50 -2.58
N ASP A 245 17.87 4.13 -2.91
CA ASP A 245 18.79 3.46 -1.99
C ASP A 245 19.16 4.38 -0.82
N ALA A 246 19.55 5.63 -1.12
CA ALA A 246 19.96 6.60 -0.11
C ALA A 246 18.83 6.96 0.88
N MET A 247 17.59 7.06 0.40
CA MET A 247 16.44 7.39 1.24
C MET A 247 15.95 6.22 2.10
N GLY A 248 16.23 4.97 1.72
CA GLY A 248 15.80 3.80 2.49
C GLY A 248 14.30 3.55 2.46
N ILE A 249 13.71 3.53 1.25
CA ILE A 249 12.25 3.53 1.05
C ILE A 249 11.54 2.18 1.27
N THR A 250 12.29 1.10 1.51
CA THR A 250 11.78 -0.28 1.54
C THR A 250 11.24 -0.68 2.90
N ALA A 251 10.30 -1.62 2.95
CA ALA A 251 9.69 -2.11 4.19
C ALA A 251 10.73 -2.59 5.22
N ASP A 252 11.74 -3.37 4.79
CA ASP A 252 12.82 -3.85 5.66
C ASP A 252 13.62 -2.70 6.28
N ARG A 253 13.95 -1.69 5.47
CA ARG A 253 14.72 -0.55 5.95
C ARG A 253 13.91 0.28 6.95
N LEU A 254 12.66 0.58 6.63
CA LEU A 254 11.76 1.32 7.52
C LEU A 254 11.47 0.57 8.82
N LYS A 255 11.36 -0.77 8.76
CA LYS A 255 11.21 -1.62 9.94
C LYS A 255 12.45 -1.57 10.83
N SER A 256 13.65 -1.61 10.24
CA SER A 256 14.92 -1.49 10.97
C SER A 256 15.06 -0.16 11.72
N LEU A 257 14.40 0.89 11.22
CA LEU A 257 14.37 2.22 11.83
C LEU A 257 13.23 2.40 12.84
N GLY A 258 12.40 1.38 13.08
CA GLY A 258 11.25 1.47 13.98
C GLY A 258 10.08 2.32 13.45
N LEU A 259 10.09 2.69 12.18
CA LEU A 259 9.04 3.54 11.58
C LEU A 259 7.74 2.76 11.31
N ILE A 260 7.84 1.44 11.13
CA ILE A 260 6.69 0.55 10.93
C ILE A 260 6.70 -0.64 11.92
N ASP A 261 5.52 -1.19 12.17
CA ASP A 261 5.29 -2.21 13.18
C ASP A 261 5.35 -3.64 12.61
N GLN A 262 4.98 -3.84 11.34
CA GLN A 262 4.95 -5.17 10.74
C GLN A 262 5.20 -5.12 9.23
N ILE A 263 6.00 -6.06 8.75
CA ILE A 263 6.10 -6.37 7.33
C ILE A 263 5.19 -7.57 7.05
N ILE A 264 4.31 -7.43 6.07
CA ILE A 264 3.40 -8.49 5.63
C ILE A 264 4.02 -9.14 4.39
N PRO A 265 4.38 -10.44 4.44
CA PRO A 265 5.02 -11.10 3.32
C PRO A 265 4.10 -11.14 2.10
N GLU A 266 4.68 -10.99 0.92
CA GLU A 266 3.97 -11.17 -0.34
C GLU A 266 4.17 -12.60 -0.87
N PRO A 267 3.26 -13.11 -1.72
CA PRO A 267 3.49 -14.36 -2.43
C PRO A 267 4.80 -14.34 -3.23
N LEU A 268 5.32 -15.52 -3.57
CA LEU A 268 6.49 -15.62 -4.43
C LEU A 268 6.24 -14.86 -5.74
N GLY A 269 7.11 -13.89 -6.05
CA GLY A 269 6.97 -13.03 -7.22
C GLY A 269 6.13 -11.75 -6.99
N GLY A 270 5.61 -11.53 -5.79
CA GLY A 270 4.86 -10.33 -5.40
C GLY A 270 3.34 -10.50 -5.38
N ALA A 271 2.63 -9.53 -4.79
CA ALA A 271 1.19 -9.57 -4.52
C ALA A 271 0.32 -9.69 -5.77
N HIS A 272 0.81 -9.18 -6.91
CA HIS A 272 0.12 -9.27 -8.19
C HIS A 272 0.10 -10.69 -8.77
N ARG A 273 1.01 -11.58 -8.34
CA ARG A 273 1.05 -12.99 -8.79
C ARG A 273 -0.03 -13.84 -8.16
N ASN A 274 -0.38 -13.56 -6.90
CA ASN A 274 -1.45 -14.24 -6.20
C ASN A 274 -2.15 -13.31 -5.21
N MET A 275 -3.12 -12.55 -5.72
CA MET A 275 -3.89 -11.59 -4.93
C MET A 275 -4.63 -12.25 -3.77
N SER A 276 -5.12 -13.49 -3.93
CA SER A 276 -5.83 -14.19 -2.86
C SER A 276 -4.93 -14.47 -1.66
N VAL A 277 -3.71 -14.95 -1.91
CA VAL A 277 -2.72 -15.21 -0.85
C VAL A 277 -2.24 -13.91 -0.23
N ALA A 278 -2.00 -12.86 -1.03
CA ALA A 278 -1.62 -11.55 -0.52
C ALA A 278 -2.71 -10.95 0.38
N ALA A 279 -3.97 -11.02 -0.06
CA ALA A 279 -5.11 -10.58 0.74
C ALA A 279 -5.21 -11.38 2.05
N GLN A 280 -5.10 -12.71 1.99
CA GLN A 280 -5.12 -13.54 3.20
C GLN A 280 -4.06 -13.11 4.22
N ALA A 281 -2.82 -12.89 3.78
CA ALA A 281 -1.74 -12.42 4.66
C ALA A 281 -2.06 -11.05 5.30
N VAL A 282 -2.65 -10.13 4.53
CA VAL A 282 -3.16 -8.85 5.05
C VAL A 282 -4.27 -9.08 6.07
N GLY A 283 -5.22 -9.96 5.78
CA GLY A 283 -6.32 -10.31 6.70
C GLY A 283 -5.83 -10.90 8.01
N GLU A 284 -4.86 -11.81 7.99
CA GLU A 284 -4.25 -12.39 9.19
C GLU A 284 -3.55 -11.32 10.05
N ALA A 285 -2.75 -10.45 9.41
CA ALA A 285 -2.09 -9.34 10.09
C ALA A 285 -3.10 -8.35 10.71
N LEU A 286 -4.17 -8.01 9.98
CA LEU A 286 -5.23 -7.14 10.47
C LEU A 286 -5.95 -7.73 11.69
N GLU A 287 -6.28 -9.02 11.69
CA GLU A 287 -6.93 -9.64 12.86
C GLU A 287 -6.01 -9.68 14.08
N ALA A 288 -4.75 -10.05 13.92
CA ALA A 288 -3.80 -10.10 15.03
C ALA A 288 -3.68 -8.72 15.70
N ASN A 289 -3.42 -7.69 14.91
CA ASN A 289 -3.29 -6.32 15.41
C ASN A 289 -4.60 -5.77 15.97
N LEU A 290 -5.74 -6.03 15.32
CA LEU A 290 -7.04 -5.55 15.81
C LEU A 290 -7.41 -6.19 17.15
N ARG A 291 -7.11 -7.49 17.32
CA ARG A 291 -7.33 -8.20 18.58
C ARG A 291 -6.50 -7.59 19.72
N GLU A 292 -5.24 -7.29 19.47
CA GLU A 292 -4.36 -6.62 20.45
C GLU A 292 -4.86 -5.22 20.82
N LEU A 293 -5.17 -4.40 19.82
CA LEU A 293 -5.58 -3.01 20.05
C LEU A 293 -6.92 -2.93 20.80
N LYS A 294 -7.87 -3.81 20.49
CA LYS A 294 -9.17 -3.86 21.17
C LYS A 294 -9.08 -4.34 22.62
N ALA A 295 -8.04 -5.08 22.98
CA ALA A 295 -7.79 -5.47 24.36
C ALA A 295 -7.25 -4.30 25.22
N MET A 296 -6.83 -3.19 24.59
CA MET A 296 -6.35 -2.01 25.30
C MET A 296 -7.50 -1.07 25.67
N ASN A 297 -7.43 -0.50 26.88
CA ASN A 297 -8.25 0.64 27.26
C ASN A 297 -7.95 1.84 26.33
N ILE A 298 -8.98 2.60 25.98
CA ILE A 298 -8.87 3.68 25.01
C ILE A 298 -7.89 4.79 25.41
N ASP A 299 -7.80 5.16 26.69
CA ASP A 299 -6.88 6.21 27.14
C ASP A 299 -5.42 5.73 27.05
N LYS A 300 -5.19 4.44 27.33
CA LYS A 300 -3.87 3.81 27.13
C LYS A 300 -3.51 3.70 25.65
N LEU A 301 -4.48 3.47 24.78
CA LEU A 301 -4.29 3.42 23.33
C LEU A 301 -3.88 4.80 22.80
N LEU A 302 -4.55 5.88 23.22
CA LEU A 302 -4.19 7.25 22.86
C LEU A 302 -2.81 7.64 23.37
N GLU A 303 -2.49 7.32 24.63
CA GLU A 303 -1.17 7.58 25.19
C GLU A 303 -0.08 6.86 24.39
N LYS A 304 -0.28 5.58 24.06
CA LYS A 304 0.68 4.83 23.22
C LYS A 304 0.83 5.45 21.83
N ARG A 305 -0.26 5.89 21.21
CA ARG A 305 -0.21 6.56 19.91
C ARG A 305 0.59 7.86 20.00
N TYR A 306 0.36 8.65 21.05
CA TYR A 306 1.07 9.90 21.29
C TYR A 306 2.57 9.67 21.52
N GLN A 307 2.93 8.75 22.41
CA GLN A 307 4.33 8.39 22.67
C GLN A 307 5.03 7.84 21.42
N ARG A 308 4.33 7.02 20.61
CA ARG A 308 4.84 6.57 19.31
C ARG A 308 5.18 7.74 18.41
N LEU A 309 4.29 8.72 18.27
CA LEU A 309 4.51 9.89 17.42
C LEU A 309 5.70 10.74 17.89
N LEU A 310 5.86 10.91 19.21
CA LEU A 310 7.01 11.63 19.78
C LEU A 310 8.33 10.87 19.64
N SER A 311 8.29 9.54 19.56
CA SER A 311 9.50 8.71 19.44
C SER A 311 10.16 8.76 18.05
N PHE A 312 9.48 9.34 17.05
CA PHE A 312 10.04 9.43 15.70
C PHE A 312 11.09 10.54 15.58
N GLY A 313 12.29 10.14 15.20
CA GLY A 313 13.42 11.03 14.98
C GLY A 313 14.64 10.60 15.80
N GLN A 314 15.82 10.97 15.35
CA GLN A 314 17.07 10.82 16.10
C GLN A 314 17.85 12.11 15.93
N TYR A 315 18.31 12.67 17.05
CA TYR A 315 19.08 13.91 17.09
C TYR A 315 20.12 13.80 18.21
N GLU A 316 21.25 14.48 18.05
CA GLU A 316 22.21 14.68 19.14
C GLU A 316 21.82 15.94 19.90
N GLU A 317 21.79 15.86 21.23
CA GLU A 317 21.62 17.04 22.07
C GLU A 317 22.87 17.93 21.98
N ALA A 318 22.65 19.25 21.94
CA ALA A 318 23.69 20.26 21.75
C ALA A 318 24.60 20.45 22.98
#